data_AF-A0A812IDH6-F1
#
_entry.id   AF-A0A812IDH6-F1
#
_cell.length_a   1.000
_cell.length_b   1.000
_cell.length_c   1.000
_cell.angle_alpha   90.00
_cell.angle_beta   90.00
_cell.angle_gamma   90.00
#
_symmetry.space_group_name_H-M   'P 1'
#
loop_
_entity.id
_entity.type
_entity.pdbx_description
1 polymer ?
#
loop_
_entity_poly.entity_id
_entity_poly.type
_entity_poly.pdbx_seq_one_letter_code
_entity_poly.pdbx_strand_id
1 'polypeptide(L)'
;MAACATHFIDGREASHYADKAVADDLAQGFDLVGHLDLPAGWSTDFRPAFLSLKDLSQLTQETNHQVIKEVEDSSQFLEELWQKSLDEVSKGWSEGPFREQDLPQGAVISKRFAIQQGNKVRPIDDLSQSHINEALNMAYVAVKDPSSGEVRFFRLLCLPFGAVAAVHAFIRVSLAICHIGNTFWHLPWSSFYDDFTLLSTRQLATSAEASACFLLDLLGFEFDRDGDKAAPFQEVFRSLGVEFDLTDSNKQIFRIQNTAERTKSLVEDLAAFQEQGASSPKTWNRLRGRLHFVAGQLSGRLPKTKPPFAQHCRGYDIT
;
A
#
# COMPACT_ATOMS: atom_id res chain seq x y z
N MET A 1 -5.08 -16.25 -11.63
CA MET A 1 -5.69 -14.91 -11.88
C MET A 1 -7.02 -14.98 -12.62
N ALA A 2 -7.17 -15.68 -13.76
CA ALA A 2 -8.44 -15.68 -14.52
C ALA A 2 -9.70 -16.09 -13.71
N ALA A 3 -9.64 -17.13 -12.88
CA ALA A 3 -10.78 -17.55 -12.04
C ALA A 3 -11.08 -16.56 -10.90
N CYS A 4 -10.06 -15.89 -10.35
CA CYS A 4 -10.22 -14.87 -9.31
C CYS A 4 -10.95 -13.65 -9.85
N ALA A 5 -10.58 -13.20 -11.05
CA ALA A 5 -11.22 -12.09 -11.73
C ALA A 5 -12.72 -12.35 -11.98
N THR A 6 -13.10 -13.56 -12.39
CA THR A 6 -14.52 -13.91 -12.64
C THR A 6 -15.37 -13.77 -11.38
N HIS A 7 -14.92 -14.30 -10.24
CA HIS A 7 -15.66 -14.16 -8.97
C HIS A 7 -15.74 -12.70 -8.49
N PHE A 8 -14.71 -11.91 -8.78
CA PHE A 8 -14.68 -10.49 -8.46
C PHE A 8 -15.63 -9.67 -9.35
N ILE A 9 -15.73 -10.02 -10.65
CA ILE A 9 -16.68 -9.43 -11.59
C ILE A 9 -18.13 -9.72 -11.15
N ASP A 10 -18.45 -10.98 -10.85
CA ASP A 10 -19.80 -11.39 -10.47
C ASP A 10 -20.27 -10.72 -9.16
N GLY A 11 -19.38 -10.62 -8.16
CA GLY A 11 -19.65 -9.86 -6.94
C GLY A 11 -19.81 -8.35 -7.20
N ARG A 12 -18.99 -7.77 -8.07
CA ARG A 12 -19.10 -6.33 -8.37
C ARG A 12 -20.44 -5.96 -9.01
N GLU A 13 -20.89 -6.74 -9.99
CA GLU A 13 -22.13 -6.43 -10.73
C GLU A 13 -23.37 -6.51 -9.84
N ALA A 14 -23.41 -7.48 -8.92
CA ALA A 14 -24.53 -7.63 -8.00
C ALA A 14 -24.54 -6.63 -6.82
N SER A 15 -23.46 -5.87 -6.59
CA SER A 15 -23.33 -4.94 -5.45
C SER A 15 -23.43 -3.45 -5.80
N HIS A 16 -23.72 -3.11 -7.07
CA HIS A 16 -23.76 -1.72 -7.56
C HIS A 16 -22.51 -0.88 -7.22
N TYR A 17 -21.34 -1.53 -7.14
CA TYR A 17 -20.09 -0.85 -6.81
C TYR A 17 -19.71 0.19 -7.88
N ALA A 18 -19.26 1.37 -7.43
CA ALA A 18 -19.05 2.54 -8.28
C ALA A 18 -17.87 2.39 -9.26
N ASP A 19 -16.80 1.74 -8.81
CA ASP A 19 -15.65 1.44 -9.68
C ASP A 19 -15.94 0.16 -10.44
N LYS A 20 -16.37 0.30 -11.70
CA LYS A 20 -16.70 -0.84 -12.54
C LYS A 20 -15.47 -1.50 -13.17
N ALA A 21 -14.37 -0.76 -13.29
CA ALA A 21 -13.18 -1.18 -14.01
C ALA A 21 -12.24 -2.05 -13.14
N VAL A 22 -12.28 -1.93 -11.81
CA VAL A 22 -11.34 -2.63 -10.90
C VAL A 22 -11.30 -4.15 -11.10
N ALA A 23 -12.40 -4.76 -11.53
CA ALA A 23 -12.47 -6.20 -11.77
C ALA A 23 -11.71 -6.61 -13.04
N ASP A 24 -11.86 -5.81 -14.10
CA ASP A 24 -11.12 -6.00 -15.35
C ASP A 24 -9.63 -5.69 -15.13
N ASP A 25 -9.31 -4.65 -14.35
CA ASP A 25 -7.93 -4.30 -13.98
C ASP A 25 -7.27 -5.39 -13.12
N LEU A 26 -8.00 -6.05 -12.23
CA LEU A 26 -7.50 -7.23 -11.50
C LEU A 26 -7.27 -8.44 -12.43
N ALA A 27 -8.07 -8.59 -13.48
CA ALA A 27 -7.95 -9.68 -14.44
C ALA A 27 -6.79 -9.51 -15.42
N GLN A 28 -6.62 -8.27 -15.90
CA GLN A 28 -5.71 -7.90 -16.98
C GLN A 28 -4.39 -7.35 -16.44
N GLY A 29 -4.35 -6.96 -15.17
CA GLY A 29 -3.29 -6.17 -14.57
C GLY A 29 -3.66 -4.69 -14.54
N PHE A 30 -3.19 -3.98 -13.51
CA PHE A 30 -3.38 -2.54 -13.43
C PHE A 30 -2.42 -1.85 -14.37
N ASP A 31 -2.95 -0.97 -15.21
CA ASP A 31 -2.12 -0.03 -15.94
C ASP A 31 -1.45 0.91 -14.93
N LEU A 32 -0.12 0.86 -14.85
CA LEU A 32 0.66 1.88 -14.15
C LEU A 32 0.67 3.23 -14.88
N VAL A 33 -0.10 3.35 -15.98
CA VAL A 33 0.15 4.21 -17.16
C VAL A 33 -1.17 4.68 -17.77
N GLY A 34 -1.24 5.87 -18.36
CA GLY A 34 -2.46 6.37 -19.02
C GLY A 34 -3.49 7.03 -18.09
N HIS A 35 -4.66 7.38 -18.63
CA HIS A 35 -5.73 8.00 -17.84
C HIS A 35 -6.43 6.91 -17.02
N LEU A 36 -6.20 6.91 -15.72
CA LEU A 36 -7.01 6.14 -14.79
C LEU A 36 -8.38 6.84 -14.71
N ASP A 37 -9.42 6.25 -15.27
CA ASP A 37 -10.79 6.73 -15.12
C ASP A 37 -11.24 6.46 -13.68
N LEU A 38 -10.94 7.42 -12.81
CA LEU A 38 -11.37 7.35 -11.42
C LEU A 38 -12.90 7.47 -11.34
N PRO A 39 -13.57 6.69 -10.48
CA PRO A 39 -15.01 6.81 -10.28
C PRO A 39 -15.40 8.24 -9.86
N ALA A 40 -16.62 8.65 -10.23
CA ALA A 40 -17.15 9.96 -9.85
C ALA A 40 -17.08 10.18 -8.32
N GLY A 41 -16.41 11.25 -7.88
CA GLY A 41 -16.25 11.62 -6.46
C GLY A 41 -14.86 11.46 -5.86
N TRP A 42 -13.90 10.90 -6.61
CA TRP A 42 -12.49 10.81 -6.22
C TRP A 42 -11.73 12.12 -6.53
N SER A 43 -10.72 12.47 -5.73
CA SER A 43 -10.04 13.78 -5.86
C SER A 43 -9.30 13.91 -7.19
N THR A 44 -9.49 15.05 -7.86
CA THR A 44 -8.89 15.45 -9.14
C THR A 44 -7.37 15.71 -9.10
N ASP A 45 -6.69 15.45 -7.97
CA ASP A 45 -5.24 15.69 -7.84
C ASP A 45 -4.38 14.64 -8.60
N PHE A 46 -5.02 13.70 -9.31
CA PHE A 46 -4.36 12.79 -10.22
C PHE A 46 -3.86 13.53 -11.47
N ARG A 47 -2.55 13.45 -11.73
CA ARG A 47 -1.94 14.02 -12.93
C ARG A 47 -1.68 12.88 -13.92
N PRO A 48 -2.39 12.85 -15.06
CA PRO A 48 -2.12 11.85 -16.09
C PRO A 48 -0.73 12.06 -16.69
N ALA A 49 -0.17 10.96 -17.21
CA ALA A 49 1.07 10.89 -17.97
C ALA A 49 1.14 11.97 -19.07
N PHE A 50 2.29 12.64 -19.21
CA PHE A 50 2.48 13.76 -20.15
C PHE A 50 3.32 13.35 -21.38
N LEU A 51 3.88 12.14 -21.41
CA LEU A 51 4.74 11.64 -22.48
C LEU A 51 4.08 10.50 -23.28
N SER A 52 4.36 10.44 -24.58
CA SER A 52 3.94 9.31 -25.42
C SER A 52 4.98 8.19 -25.38
N LEU A 53 4.57 6.93 -25.61
CA LEU A 53 5.48 5.77 -25.66
C LEU A 53 6.65 5.97 -26.65
N LYS A 54 6.42 6.71 -27.73
CA LYS A 54 7.44 7.02 -28.74
C LYS A 54 8.47 8.01 -28.21
N ASP A 55 8.03 9.04 -27.49
CA ASP A 55 8.91 10.03 -26.86
C ASP A 55 9.70 9.39 -25.71
N LEU A 56 9.07 8.48 -24.97
CA LEU A 56 9.70 7.71 -23.90
C LEU A 56 10.88 6.89 -24.45
N SER A 57 10.70 6.17 -25.55
CA SER A 57 11.75 5.34 -26.16
C SER A 57 13.00 6.10 -26.61
N GLN A 58 12.87 7.40 -26.92
CA GLN A 58 14.00 8.25 -27.29
C GLN A 58 14.74 8.82 -26.08
N LEU A 59 14.03 9.09 -24.99
CA LEU A 59 14.60 9.59 -23.73
C LEU A 59 15.29 8.48 -22.92
N THR A 60 14.83 7.24 -23.04
CA THR A 60 15.25 6.13 -22.16
C THR A 60 16.71 5.72 -22.31
N GLN A 61 17.37 5.91 -23.46
CA GLN A 61 18.75 5.45 -23.63
C GLN A 61 19.75 6.19 -22.73
N GLU A 62 19.70 7.52 -22.72
CA GLU A 62 20.58 8.34 -21.88
C GLU A 62 20.26 8.14 -20.39
N THR A 63 18.98 8.11 -20.04
CA THR A 63 18.51 7.86 -18.66
C THR A 63 18.93 6.48 -18.16
N ASN A 64 18.77 5.43 -18.96
CA ASN A 64 19.17 4.07 -18.59
C ASN A 64 20.67 3.99 -18.31
N HIS A 65 21.49 4.62 -19.16
CA HIS A 65 22.94 4.63 -18.96
C HIS A 65 23.34 5.32 -17.65
N GLN A 66 22.68 6.44 -17.32
CA GLN A 66 22.89 7.12 -16.03
C GLN A 66 22.49 6.21 -14.85
N VAL A 67 21.32 5.57 -14.91
CA VAL A 67 20.83 4.68 -13.85
C VAL A 67 21.78 3.51 -13.64
N ILE A 68 22.28 2.88 -14.70
CA ILE A 68 23.23 1.76 -14.62
C ILE A 68 24.50 2.22 -13.87
N LYS A 69 25.08 3.36 -14.27
CA LYS A 69 26.25 3.92 -13.61
C LYS A 69 26.02 4.21 -12.12
N GLU A 70 24.85 4.76 -11.78
CA GLU A 70 24.48 5.02 -10.39
C GLU A 70 24.30 3.75 -9.54
N VAL A 71 23.95 2.63 -10.17
CA VAL A 71 23.86 1.31 -9.51
C VAL A 71 25.25 0.67 -9.40
N GLU A 72 26.10 0.82 -10.41
CA GLU A 72 27.52 0.42 -10.35
C GLU A 72 28.26 1.10 -9.20
N ASP A 73 28.02 2.39 -8.99
CA ASP A 73 28.62 3.17 -7.90
C ASP A 73 28.00 2.85 -6.52
N SER A 74 26.91 2.08 -6.46
CA SER A 74 26.26 1.70 -5.20
C SER A 74 27.08 0.66 -4.41
N SER A 75 27.07 0.82 -3.08
CA SER A 75 27.80 -0.05 -2.14
C SER A 75 27.00 -0.42 -0.89
N GLN A 76 25.77 0.08 -0.74
CA GLN A 76 24.97 -0.12 0.47
C GLN A 76 23.91 -1.20 0.26
N PHE A 77 23.77 -2.09 1.24
CA PHE A 77 22.74 -3.14 1.29
C PHE A 77 22.67 -4.03 0.04
N LEU A 78 23.82 -4.26 -0.62
CA LEU A 78 23.89 -4.98 -1.89
C LEU A 78 23.37 -6.42 -1.76
N GLU A 79 23.83 -7.14 -0.74
CA GLU A 79 23.42 -8.52 -0.48
C GLU A 79 21.92 -8.60 -0.19
N GLU A 80 21.40 -7.70 0.66
CA GLU A 80 19.99 -7.68 1.01
C GLU A 80 19.10 -7.34 -0.19
N LEU A 81 19.48 -6.37 -1.02
CA LEU A 81 18.74 -6.01 -2.23
C LEU A 81 18.77 -7.11 -3.28
N TRP A 82 19.92 -7.75 -3.46
CA TRP A 82 20.09 -8.88 -4.35
C TRP A 82 19.22 -10.06 -3.94
N GLN A 83 19.34 -10.50 -2.69
CA GLN A 83 18.57 -11.62 -2.15
C GLN A 83 17.06 -11.34 -2.23
N LYS A 84 16.61 -10.13 -1.89
CA LYS A 84 15.19 -9.75 -2.01
C LYS A 84 14.70 -9.79 -3.46
N SER A 85 15.53 -9.40 -4.42
CA SER A 85 15.15 -9.44 -5.83
C SER A 85 15.05 -10.88 -6.34
N LEU A 86 15.92 -11.78 -5.87
CA LEU A 86 15.78 -13.22 -6.13
C LEU A 86 14.56 -13.84 -5.46
N ASP A 87 14.23 -13.42 -4.22
CA ASP A 87 13.03 -13.86 -3.54
C ASP A 87 11.76 -13.44 -4.31
N GLU A 88 11.72 -12.23 -4.87
CA GLU A 88 10.64 -11.76 -5.75
C GLU A 88 10.52 -12.62 -7.01
N VAL A 89 11.64 -13.02 -7.62
CA VAL A 89 11.64 -13.96 -8.76
C VAL A 89 11.07 -15.31 -8.36
N SER A 90 11.47 -15.86 -7.20
CA SER A 90 10.98 -17.14 -6.71
C SER A 90 9.46 -17.16 -6.48
N LYS A 91 8.87 -15.99 -6.18
CA LYS A 91 7.43 -15.79 -5.99
C LYS A 91 6.68 -15.47 -7.28
N GLY A 92 7.39 -15.33 -8.40
CA GLY A 92 6.83 -14.91 -9.68
C GLY A 92 6.41 -13.45 -9.73
N TRP A 93 6.93 -12.60 -8.84
CA TRP A 93 6.66 -11.15 -8.81
C TRP A 93 7.57 -10.37 -9.76
N SER A 94 8.71 -10.96 -10.11
CA SER A 94 9.69 -10.42 -11.04
C SER A 94 10.29 -11.53 -11.91
N GLU A 95 10.93 -11.16 -13.02
CA GLU A 95 11.72 -12.09 -13.85
C GLU A 95 13.17 -11.64 -13.94
N GLY A 96 14.09 -12.58 -14.15
CA GLY A 96 15.52 -12.33 -14.26
C GLY A 96 16.33 -13.27 -13.35
N PRO A 97 17.58 -12.93 -13.01
CA PRO A 97 18.31 -11.74 -13.45
C PRO A 97 18.68 -11.78 -14.94
N PHE A 98 18.49 -10.66 -15.64
CA PHE A 98 18.92 -10.46 -17.03
C PHE A 98 20.24 -9.69 -17.11
N ARG A 99 20.97 -9.86 -18.22
CA ARG A 99 22.06 -8.95 -18.61
C ARG A 99 21.50 -7.80 -19.46
N GLU A 100 22.26 -6.70 -19.55
CA GLU A 100 21.85 -5.51 -20.32
C GLU A 100 21.52 -5.85 -21.78
N GLN A 101 22.36 -6.68 -22.40
CA GLN A 101 22.20 -7.16 -23.78
C GLN A 101 20.95 -8.03 -24.01
N ASP A 102 20.37 -8.58 -22.95
CA ASP A 102 19.18 -9.44 -23.01
C ASP A 102 17.88 -8.60 -22.86
N LEU A 103 17.99 -7.29 -22.60
CA LEU A 103 16.86 -6.40 -22.46
C LEU A 103 16.23 -6.07 -23.84
N PRO A 104 14.90 -6.00 -23.93
CA PRO A 104 14.23 -5.61 -25.16
C PRO A 104 14.53 -4.14 -25.49
N GLN A 105 14.48 -3.81 -26.79
CA GLN A 105 14.60 -2.42 -27.23
C GLN A 105 13.51 -1.54 -26.60
N GLY A 106 13.93 -0.42 -26.01
CA GLY A 106 13.04 0.50 -25.29
C GLY A 106 12.74 0.11 -23.85
N ALA A 107 13.43 -0.90 -23.29
CA ALA A 107 13.37 -1.19 -21.86
C ALA A 107 13.64 0.08 -21.04
N VAL A 108 12.87 0.27 -19.98
CA VAL A 108 12.98 1.42 -19.10
C VAL A 108 13.52 0.93 -17.76
N ILE A 109 14.64 1.50 -17.34
CA ILE A 109 15.39 0.99 -16.20
C ILE A 109 15.29 1.97 -15.05
N SER A 110 14.90 1.46 -13.88
CA SER A 110 14.92 2.18 -12.61
C SER A 110 16.00 1.64 -11.70
N LYS A 111 16.53 2.53 -10.85
CA LYS A 111 17.39 2.12 -9.75
C LYS A 111 16.55 1.52 -8.63
N ARG A 112 16.88 0.29 -8.22
CA ARG A 112 16.39 -0.27 -6.96
C ARG A 112 17.37 0.05 -5.84
N PHE A 113 16.89 0.67 -4.78
CA PHE A 113 17.69 1.07 -3.63
C PHE A 113 17.05 0.66 -2.32
N ALA A 114 17.86 0.59 -1.27
CA ALA A 114 17.43 0.17 0.06
C ALA A 114 17.05 1.37 0.91
N ILE A 115 15.93 1.27 1.63
CA ILE A 115 15.64 2.10 2.80
C ILE A 115 15.58 1.20 4.04
N GLN A 116 16.36 1.55 5.05
CA GLN A 116 16.29 0.90 6.36
C GLN A 116 15.18 1.52 7.21
N GLN A 117 14.16 0.71 7.54
CA GLN A 117 13.05 1.07 8.43
C GLN A 117 13.12 0.22 9.70
N GLY A 118 13.72 0.80 10.74
CA GLY A 118 14.06 0.05 11.96
C GLY A 118 15.05 -1.07 11.64
N ASN A 119 14.67 -2.31 11.94
CA ASN A 119 15.50 -3.49 11.69
C ASN A 119 15.29 -4.11 10.29
N LYS A 120 14.39 -3.55 9.47
CA LYS A 120 14.03 -4.12 8.16
C LYS A 120 14.59 -3.25 7.03
N VAL A 121 15.29 -3.88 6.09
CA VAL A 121 15.67 -3.26 4.81
C VAL A 121 14.53 -3.47 3.81
N ARG A 122 14.06 -2.40 3.18
CA ARG A 122 13.01 -2.42 2.16
C ARG A 122 13.61 -2.02 0.81
N PRO A 123 13.38 -2.81 -0.26
CA PRO A 123 13.71 -2.39 -1.61
C PRO A 123 12.69 -1.33 -2.04
N ILE A 124 13.17 -0.25 -2.63
CA ILE A 124 12.37 0.83 -3.20
C ILE A 124 12.85 1.02 -4.63
N ASP A 125 11.90 1.11 -5.55
CA ASP A 125 12.18 1.33 -6.96
C ASP A 125 12.06 2.83 -7.23
N ASP A 126 13.15 3.48 -7.63
CA ASP A 126 13.14 4.90 -7.95
C ASP A 126 12.54 5.13 -9.34
N LEU A 127 11.21 5.15 -9.37
CA LEU A 127 10.44 5.41 -10.58
C LEU A 127 10.32 6.90 -10.91
N SER A 128 10.85 7.78 -10.05
CA SER A 128 10.84 9.23 -10.28
C SER A 128 11.85 9.65 -11.34
N GLN A 129 12.96 8.90 -11.45
CA GLN A 129 14.04 9.17 -12.40
C GLN A 129 13.75 8.63 -13.80
N SER A 130 12.92 7.60 -13.91
CA SER A 130 12.86 6.76 -15.10
C SER A 130 11.65 7.06 -16.00
N HIS A 131 10.88 8.11 -15.72
CA HIS A 131 9.63 8.39 -16.43
C HIS A 131 8.64 7.18 -16.43
N ILE A 132 8.85 6.17 -15.56
CA ILE A 132 8.16 4.86 -15.49
C ILE A 132 6.75 4.94 -14.89
N ASN A 133 6.18 6.12 -14.69
CA ASN A 133 4.73 6.19 -14.46
C ASN A 133 3.92 5.72 -15.69
N GLU A 134 4.52 5.02 -16.66
CA GLU A 134 4.09 4.97 -18.05
C GLU A 134 4.30 3.62 -18.83
N ALA A 135 4.96 2.54 -18.33
CA ALA A 135 4.92 1.18 -18.97
C ALA A 135 5.35 -0.04 -18.09
N LEU A 136 4.42 -0.88 -17.58
CA LEU A 136 4.74 -2.10 -16.80
C LEU A 136 5.51 -3.17 -17.61
N ASN A 137 5.10 -3.42 -18.86
CA ASN A 137 5.70 -4.46 -19.70
C ASN A 137 7.16 -4.20 -20.10
N MET A 138 7.64 -2.97 -19.90
CA MET A 138 9.01 -2.55 -20.21
C MET A 138 9.75 -2.05 -18.97
N ALA A 139 9.18 -2.23 -17.77
CA ALA A 139 9.77 -1.76 -16.53
C ALA A 139 10.77 -2.78 -15.97
N TYR A 140 12.03 -2.37 -15.90
CA TYR A 140 13.11 -3.13 -15.30
C TYR A 140 13.69 -2.37 -14.12
N VAL A 141 14.16 -3.12 -13.12
CA VAL A 141 14.93 -2.57 -12.01
C VAL A 141 16.35 -3.08 -12.08
N ALA A 142 17.30 -2.17 -11.89
CA ALA A 142 18.73 -2.47 -11.86
C ALA A 142 19.19 -2.71 -10.42
N VAL A 143 19.89 -3.82 -10.21
CA VAL A 143 20.49 -4.23 -8.93
C VAL A 143 21.90 -4.71 -9.20
N LYS A 144 22.85 -4.32 -8.35
CA LYS A 144 24.23 -4.79 -8.44
C LYS A 144 24.34 -6.18 -7.80
N ASP A 145 24.78 -7.17 -8.57
CA ASP A 145 25.07 -8.51 -8.09
C ASP A 145 26.34 -8.47 -7.20
N PRO A 146 26.23 -8.83 -5.91
CA PRO A 146 27.35 -8.74 -4.97
C PRO A 146 28.48 -9.72 -5.30
N SER A 147 28.19 -10.81 -6.02
CA SER A 147 29.17 -11.85 -6.34
C SER A 147 30.04 -11.49 -7.55
N SER A 148 29.43 -10.90 -8.57
CA SER A 148 30.12 -10.50 -9.81
C SER A 148 30.52 -9.03 -9.82
N GLY A 149 29.87 -8.19 -9.01
CA GLY A 149 29.98 -6.74 -9.05
C GLY A 149 29.27 -6.10 -10.25
N GLU A 150 28.64 -6.89 -11.12
CA GLU A 150 27.96 -6.41 -12.32
C GLU A 150 26.52 -5.99 -12.04
N VAL A 151 26.00 -5.04 -12.83
CA VAL A 151 24.58 -4.70 -12.79
C VAL A 151 23.76 -5.80 -13.48
N ARG A 152 22.65 -6.13 -12.86
CA ARG A 152 21.66 -7.11 -13.31
C ARG A 152 20.28 -6.48 -13.28
N PHE A 153 19.42 -6.96 -14.17
CA PHE A 153 18.10 -6.37 -14.36
C PHE A 153 17.01 -7.37 -14.03
N PHE A 154 15.95 -6.88 -13.40
CA PHE A 154 14.77 -7.67 -13.09
C PHE A 154 13.54 -7.01 -13.71
N ARG A 155 12.76 -7.76 -14.49
CA ARG A 155 11.49 -7.27 -15.03
C ARG A 155 10.44 -7.32 -13.93
N LEU A 156 9.71 -6.23 -13.72
CA LEU A 156 8.62 -6.19 -12.75
C LEU A 156 7.36 -6.83 -13.35
N LEU A 157 6.75 -7.78 -12.63
CA LEU A 157 5.46 -8.38 -13.01
C LEU A 157 4.30 -7.94 -12.10
N CYS A 158 4.60 -7.35 -10.95
CA CYS A 158 3.62 -6.82 -10.01
C CYS A 158 3.83 -5.31 -9.77
N LEU A 159 2.89 -4.70 -9.04
CA LEU A 159 2.97 -3.30 -8.66
C LEU A 159 4.21 -3.03 -7.78
N PRO A 160 5.14 -2.17 -8.21
CA PRO A 160 6.38 -1.92 -7.46
C PRO A 160 6.18 -0.93 -6.31
N PHE A 161 7.00 -1.06 -5.27
CA PHE A 161 7.10 -0.05 -4.22
C PHE A 161 7.83 1.19 -4.74
N GLY A 162 7.17 2.36 -4.65
CA GLY A 162 7.70 3.63 -5.18
C GLY A 162 6.86 4.21 -6.31
N ALA A 163 5.97 3.40 -6.93
CA ALA A 163 4.98 3.89 -7.89
C ALA A 163 3.80 4.57 -7.18
N VAL A 164 3.49 5.82 -7.56
CA VAL A 164 2.25 6.49 -7.11
C VAL A 164 1.02 5.74 -7.64
N ALA A 165 1.05 5.32 -8.91
CA ALA A 165 -0.03 4.55 -9.53
C ALA A 165 -0.28 3.21 -8.81
N ALA A 166 0.76 2.55 -8.29
CA ALA A 166 0.60 1.33 -7.50
C ALA A 166 -0.21 1.55 -6.22
N VAL A 167 -0.02 2.70 -5.55
CA VAL A 167 -0.81 3.05 -4.35
C VAL A 167 -2.28 3.19 -4.73
N HIS A 168 -2.59 3.91 -5.82
CA HIS A 168 -3.97 4.08 -6.28
C HIS A 168 -4.62 2.75 -6.68
N ALA A 169 -3.92 1.93 -7.46
CA ALA A 169 -4.36 0.60 -7.85
C ALA A 169 -4.69 -0.26 -6.63
N PHE A 170 -3.79 -0.30 -5.65
CA PHE A 170 -4.00 -1.07 -4.43
C PHE A 170 -5.21 -0.58 -3.60
N ILE A 171 -5.39 0.75 -3.47
CA ILE A 171 -6.55 1.32 -2.76
C ILE A 171 -7.86 0.89 -3.45
N ARG A 172 -7.92 0.91 -4.79
CA ARG A 172 -9.11 0.48 -5.54
C ARG A 172 -9.46 -0.96 -5.22
N VAL A 173 -8.46 -1.84 -5.24
CA VAL A 173 -8.63 -3.27 -4.88
C VAL A 173 -9.10 -3.42 -3.44
N SER A 174 -8.44 -2.76 -2.48
CA SER A 174 -8.78 -2.85 -1.06
C SER A 174 -10.21 -2.40 -0.76
N LEU A 175 -10.63 -1.27 -1.34
CA LEU A 175 -12.00 -0.78 -1.19
C LEU A 175 -13.03 -1.71 -1.84
N ALA A 176 -12.69 -2.32 -2.97
CA ALA A 176 -13.58 -3.25 -3.65
C ALA A 176 -13.74 -4.56 -2.87
N ILE A 177 -12.67 -5.13 -2.32
CA ILE A 177 -12.74 -6.29 -1.40
C ILE A 177 -13.63 -5.95 -0.19
N CYS A 178 -13.39 -4.79 0.42
CA CYS A 178 -14.17 -4.30 1.55
C CYS A 178 -15.65 -4.17 1.19
N HIS A 179 -15.98 -3.60 0.01
CA HIS A 179 -17.35 -3.46 -0.47
C HIS A 179 -18.03 -4.82 -0.70
N ILE A 180 -17.34 -5.77 -1.31
CA ILE A 180 -17.85 -7.14 -1.54
C ILE A 180 -18.15 -7.81 -0.20
N GLY A 181 -17.22 -7.73 0.76
CA GLY A 181 -17.40 -8.29 2.10
C GLY A 181 -18.59 -7.67 2.86
N ASN A 182 -18.74 -6.35 2.80
CA ASN A 182 -19.84 -5.63 3.42
C ASN A 182 -21.20 -5.96 2.75
N THR A 183 -21.23 -6.12 1.43
CA THR A 183 -22.49 -6.23 0.68
C THR A 183 -23.03 -7.66 0.64
N PHE A 184 -22.18 -8.66 0.33
CA PHE A 184 -22.63 -10.04 0.15
C PHE A 184 -22.51 -10.90 1.40
N TRP A 185 -21.44 -10.71 2.16
CA TRP A 185 -21.21 -11.47 3.39
C TRP A 185 -21.66 -10.72 4.65
N HIS A 186 -22.18 -9.48 4.49
CA HIS A 186 -22.64 -8.62 5.59
C HIS A 186 -21.61 -8.48 6.72
N LEU A 187 -20.33 -8.53 6.36
CA LEU A 187 -19.23 -8.37 7.30
C LEU A 187 -19.12 -6.89 7.66
N PRO A 188 -19.19 -6.48 8.94
CA PRO A 188 -18.89 -5.11 9.36
C PRO A 188 -17.39 -4.83 9.21
N TRP A 189 -16.97 -4.61 7.96
CA TRP A 189 -15.57 -4.61 7.57
C TRP A 189 -15.16 -3.22 7.11
N SER A 190 -14.04 -2.73 7.64
CA SER A 190 -13.44 -1.47 7.21
C SER A 190 -12.04 -1.72 6.67
N SER A 191 -11.63 -0.91 5.69
CA SER A 191 -10.28 -0.96 5.12
C SER A 191 -9.63 0.43 5.12
N PHE A 192 -8.32 0.45 5.33
CA PHE A 192 -7.48 1.64 5.18
C PHE A 192 -6.17 1.22 4.54
N TYR A 193 -6.04 1.51 3.24
CA TYR A 193 -4.97 0.94 2.41
C TYR A 193 -4.95 -0.59 2.55
N ASP A 194 -3.91 -1.18 3.13
CA ASP A 194 -3.69 -2.61 3.32
C ASP A 194 -4.24 -3.16 4.63
N ASP A 195 -4.60 -2.30 5.58
CA ASP A 195 -5.12 -2.71 6.88
C ASP A 195 -6.63 -2.91 6.83
N PHE A 196 -7.07 -4.11 7.19
CA PHE A 196 -8.47 -4.51 7.27
C PHE A 196 -8.88 -4.70 8.73
N THR A 197 -9.95 -4.05 9.17
CA THR A 197 -10.49 -4.16 10.54
C THR A 197 -11.92 -4.65 10.49
N LEU A 198 -12.11 -5.88 10.96
CA LEU A 198 -13.39 -6.58 10.98
C LEU A 198 -13.99 -6.51 12.40
N LEU A 199 -15.26 -6.13 12.47
CA LEU A 199 -16.03 -6.14 13.71
C LEU A 199 -17.10 -7.23 13.67
N SER A 200 -17.41 -7.81 14.82
CA SER A 200 -18.46 -8.82 14.95
C SER A 200 -19.00 -8.83 16.38
N THR A 201 -20.22 -9.33 16.54
CA THR A 201 -20.67 -9.79 17.86
C THR A 201 -19.87 -11.01 18.28
N ARG A 202 -19.79 -11.25 19.60
CA ARG A 202 -19.05 -12.40 20.15
C ARG A 202 -19.55 -13.74 19.61
N GLN A 203 -20.86 -13.84 19.37
CA GLN A 203 -21.51 -15.05 18.87
C GLN A 203 -21.14 -15.36 17.42
N LEU A 204 -20.85 -14.33 16.61
CA LEU A 204 -20.58 -14.47 15.18
C LEU A 204 -19.08 -14.36 14.84
N ALA A 205 -18.22 -14.07 15.82
CA ALA A 205 -16.80 -13.79 15.60
C ALA A 205 -16.10 -14.87 14.76
N THR A 206 -16.26 -16.14 15.13
CA THR A 206 -15.66 -17.27 14.40
C THR A 206 -16.18 -17.39 12.96
N SER A 207 -17.48 -17.22 12.74
CA SER A 207 -18.06 -17.28 11.39
C SER A 207 -17.70 -16.07 10.54
N ALA A 208 -17.56 -14.88 11.15
CA ALA A 208 -17.16 -13.66 10.48
C ALA A 208 -15.70 -13.75 10.01
N GLU A 209 -14.80 -14.24 10.89
CA GLU A 209 -13.41 -14.51 10.56
C GLU A 209 -13.29 -15.50 9.38
N ALA A 210 -13.95 -16.66 9.50
CA ALA A 210 -13.92 -17.68 8.47
C ALA A 210 -14.46 -17.16 7.12
N SER A 211 -15.49 -16.32 7.15
CA SER A 211 -16.06 -15.70 5.94
C SER A 211 -15.10 -14.71 5.29
N ALA A 212 -14.44 -13.86 6.09
CA ALA A 212 -13.44 -12.91 5.59
C ALA A 212 -12.24 -13.63 4.97
N CYS A 213 -11.70 -14.66 5.67
CA CYS A 213 -10.62 -15.48 5.14
C CYS A 213 -11.03 -16.21 3.86
N PHE A 214 -12.23 -16.80 3.85
CA PHE A 214 -12.74 -17.49 2.66
C PHE A 214 -12.91 -16.55 1.47
N LEU A 215 -13.37 -15.31 1.69
CA LEU A 215 -13.47 -14.32 0.62
C LEU A 215 -12.07 -13.98 0.05
N LEU A 216 -11.07 -13.75 0.90
CA LEU A 216 -9.71 -13.48 0.43
C LEU A 216 -9.12 -14.68 -0.31
N ASP A 217 -9.37 -15.90 0.16
CA ASP A 217 -8.95 -17.15 -0.49
C ASP A 217 -9.61 -17.36 -1.84
N LEU A 218 -10.93 -17.11 -1.93
CA LEU A 218 -11.69 -17.18 -3.18
C LEU A 218 -11.14 -16.19 -4.22
N LEU A 219 -10.74 -15.01 -3.74
CA LEU A 219 -10.11 -13.97 -4.53
C LEU A 219 -8.58 -14.16 -4.65
N GLY A 220 -8.03 -15.30 -4.21
CA GLY A 220 -6.61 -15.63 -4.38
C GLY A 220 -5.62 -14.62 -3.79
N PHE A 221 -6.03 -13.84 -2.78
CA PHE A 221 -5.12 -12.94 -2.08
C PHE A 221 -4.31 -13.71 -1.05
N GLU A 222 -3.01 -13.46 -1.03
CA GLU A 222 -2.16 -13.88 0.08
C GLU A 222 -2.28 -12.86 1.22
N PHE A 223 -2.52 -13.34 2.43
CA PHE A 223 -2.66 -12.49 3.62
C PHE A 223 -2.08 -13.18 4.86
N ASP A 224 -1.69 -12.37 5.84
CA ASP A 224 -1.22 -12.85 7.13
C ASP A 224 -2.41 -13.53 7.87
N ARG A 225 -2.24 -14.79 8.30
CA ARG A 225 -3.29 -15.57 9.00
C ARG A 225 -3.07 -15.67 10.51
N ASP A 226 -1.86 -15.38 10.94
CA ASP A 226 -1.45 -15.41 12.34
C ASP A 226 -0.46 -14.27 12.65
N GLY A 227 -0.19 -14.09 13.95
CA GLY A 227 0.71 -13.07 14.46
C GLY A 227 0.06 -11.70 14.61
N ASP A 228 0.90 -10.68 14.86
CA ASP A 228 0.45 -9.34 15.29
C ASP A 228 -0.44 -8.62 14.27
N LYS A 229 -0.35 -9.00 13.00
CA LYS A 229 -1.14 -8.43 11.90
C LYS A 229 -2.46 -9.14 11.64
N ALA A 230 -2.63 -10.34 12.19
CA ALA A 230 -3.82 -11.15 12.09
C ALA A 230 -4.26 -11.56 13.51
N ALA A 231 -4.38 -10.55 14.38
CA ALA A 231 -4.78 -10.76 15.75
C ALA A 231 -6.22 -11.33 15.79
N PRO A 232 -6.50 -12.30 16.67
CA PRO A 232 -7.85 -12.83 16.83
C PRO A 232 -8.80 -11.74 17.34
N PHE A 233 -10.10 -11.99 17.21
CA PHE A 233 -11.13 -11.12 17.77
C PHE A 233 -10.92 -10.88 19.27
N GLN A 234 -10.94 -9.61 19.65
CA GLN A 234 -10.72 -9.15 21.01
C GLN A 234 -11.53 -7.88 21.26
N GLU A 235 -11.95 -7.66 22.51
CA GLU A 235 -12.73 -6.49 22.90
C GLU A 235 -11.87 -5.22 22.96
N VAL A 236 -10.56 -5.37 23.12
CA VAL A 236 -9.59 -4.27 23.04
C VAL A 236 -8.64 -4.55 21.90
N PHE A 237 -8.69 -3.77 20.83
CA PHE A 237 -7.88 -3.97 19.63
C PHE A 237 -7.28 -2.66 19.13
N ARG A 238 -6.24 -2.77 18.29
CA ARG A 238 -5.57 -1.62 17.68
C ARG A 238 -5.89 -1.58 16.20
N SER A 239 -6.23 -0.39 15.69
CA SER A 239 -6.43 -0.14 14.27
C SER A 239 -6.16 1.34 13.97
N LEU A 240 -5.64 1.65 12.77
CA LEU A 240 -5.33 3.03 12.32
C LEU A 240 -4.45 3.85 13.29
N GLY A 241 -3.64 3.17 14.10
CA GLY A 241 -2.76 3.81 15.09
C GLY A 241 -3.47 4.27 16.38
N VAL A 242 -4.70 3.83 16.61
CA VAL A 242 -5.44 4.00 17.87
C VAL A 242 -5.83 2.65 18.47
N GLU A 243 -6.23 2.67 19.73
CA GLU A 243 -6.77 1.52 20.44
C GLU A 243 -8.26 1.74 20.69
N PHE A 244 -9.05 0.74 20.36
CA PHE A 244 -10.48 0.65 20.59
C PHE A 244 -10.72 -0.25 21.79
N ASP A 245 -11.52 0.20 22.74
CA ASP A 245 -11.94 -0.56 23.91
C ASP A 245 -13.47 -0.69 23.93
N LEU A 246 -13.92 -1.92 23.67
CA LEU A 246 -15.32 -2.34 23.60
C LEU A 246 -15.79 -3.10 24.86
N THR A 247 -14.98 -3.15 25.93
CA THR A 247 -15.26 -3.97 27.12
C THR A 247 -16.48 -3.50 27.93
N ASP A 248 -16.88 -2.25 27.79
CA ASP A 248 -18.04 -1.67 28.50
C ASP A 248 -19.36 -2.08 27.82
N SER A 249 -19.71 -3.36 27.93
CA SER A 249 -20.87 -3.98 27.28
C SER A 249 -22.23 -3.43 27.71
N ASN A 250 -22.26 -2.64 28.78
CA ASN A 250 -23.49 -2.12 29.40
C ASN A 250 -23.84 -0.70 28.96
N LYS A 251 -22.96 -0.03 28.21
CA LYS A 251 -23.18 1.34 27.74
C LYS A 251 -23.01 1.31 26.23
N GLN A 252 -23.89 2.00 25.50
CA GLN A 252 -23.80 2.20 24.05
C GLN A 252 -22.60 3.08 23.65
N ILE A 253 -21.51 3.01 24.41
CA ILE A 253 -20.31 3.81 24.26
C ILE A 253 -19.13 2.85 24.21
N PHE A 254 -18.21 3.13 23.31
CA PHE A 254 -16.89 2.51 23.31
C PHE A 254 -15.84 3.61 23.43
N ARG A 255 -14.65 3.24 23.88
CA ARG A 255 -13.55 4.19 24.04
C ARG A 255 -12.59 4.06 22.88
N ILE A 256 -12.08 5.20 22.42
CA ILE A 256 -10.97 5.28 21.47
C ILE A 256 -9.87 6.07 22.15
N GLN A 257 -8.65 5.54 22.14
CA GLN A 257 -7.50 6.17 22.77
C GLN A 257 -6.22 6.02 21.95
N ASN A 258 -5.23 6.86 22.24
CA ASN A 258 -3.88 6.66 21.69
C ASN A 258 -3.27 5.39 22.28
N THR A 259 -2.50 4.65 21.47
CA THR A 259 -1.78 3.48 21.96
C THR A 259 -0.77 3.88 23.05
N ALA A 260 -0.54 2.99 24.02
CA ALA A 260 0.39 3.22 25.12
C ALA A 260 1.82 3.54 24.62
N GLU A 261 2.29 2.84 23.59
CA GLU A 261 3.58 3.08 22.93
C GLU A 261 3.69 4.49 22.36
N ARG A 262 2.62 4.98 21.72
CA ARG A 262 2.62 6.30 21.08
C ARG A 262 2.63 7.41 22.12
N THR A 263 1.85 7.24 23.18
CA THR A 263 1.84 8.13 24.35
C THR A 263 3.21 8.16 25.00
N LYS A 264 3.80 7.00 25.29
CA LYS A 264 5.15 6.88 25.88
C LYS A 264 6.20 7.60 25.03
N SER A 265 6.26 7.27 23.75
CA SER A 265 7.24 7.88 22.85
C SER A 265 7.03 9.39 22.65
N LEU A 266 5.81 9.91 22.81
CA LEU A 266 5.55 11.34 22.74
C LEU A 266 6.00 12.05 24.02
N VAL A 267 5.79 11.44 25.18
CA VAL A 267 6.30 11.93 26.46
C VAL A 267 7.83 11.98 26.45
N GLU A 268 8.48 10.94 25.92
CA GLU A 268 9.94 10.91 25.74
C GLU A 268 10.44 12.01 24.81
N ASP A 269 9.77 12.20 23.66
CA ASP A 269 10.10 13.29 22.72
C ASP A 269 9.95 14.69 23.36
N LEU A 270 8.91 14.89 24.18
CA LEU A 270 8.67 16.16 24.87
C LEU A 270 9.71 16.42 25.97
N ALA A 271 10.08 15.40 26.74
CA ALA A 271 11.12 15.50 27.75
C ALA A 271 12.48 15.85 27.12
N ALA A 272 12.87 15.14 26.05
CA ALA A 272 14.10 15.42 25.32
C ALA A 272 14.11 16.85 24.72
N PHE A 273 12.95 17.32 24.25
CA PHE A 273 12.80 18.68 23.74
C PHE A 273 12.98 19.74 24.83
N GLN A 274 12.45 19.51 26.03
CA GLN A 274 12.63 20.40 27.17
C GLN A 274 14.09 20.52 27.60
N GLU A 275 14.85 19.41 27.53
CA GLU A 275 16.27 19.38 27.88
C GLU A 275 17.18 20.04 26.84
N GLN A 276 16.86 19.93 25.55
CA GLN A 276 17.76 20.38 24.47
C GLN A 276 17.73 21.89 24.18
N GLY A 277 16.73 22.66 24.64
CA GLY A 277 16.66 24.12 24.53
C GLY A 277 16.51 24.66 23.09
N ALA A 278 17.50 24.42 22.22
CA ALA A 278 17.47 24.70 20.79
C ALA A 278 17.19 23.41 20.01
N SER A 279 16.12 23.41 19.21
CA SER A 279 15.73 22.26 18.38
C SER A 279 15.86 22.58 16.90
N SER A 280 16.23 21.56 16.10
CA SER A 280 16.23 21.70 14.65
C SER A 280 14.79 21.84 14.12
N PRO A 281 14.58 22.53 12.98
CA PRO A 281 13.28 22.57 12.30
C PRO A 281 12.70 21.18 12.01
N LYS A 282 13.57 20.18 11.76
CA LYS A 282 13.19 18.78 11.54
C LYS A 282 12.58 18.17 12.81
N THR A 283 13.20 18.38 13.96
CA THR A 283 12.71 17.89 15.26
C THR A 283 11.38 18.54 15.62
N TRP A 284 11.26 19.85 15.44
CA TRP A 284 10.01 20.58 15.69
C TRP A 284 8.88 20.11 14.79
N ASN A 285 9.14 19.93 13.48
CA ASN A 285 8.13 19.44 12.54
C ASN A 285 7.65 18.03 12.90
N ARG A 286 8.55 17.15 13.33
CA ARG A 286 8.19 15.80 13.81
C ARG A 286 7.29 15.87 15.04
N LEU A 287 7.70 16.63 16.07
CA LEU A 287 6.93 16.78 17.31
C LEU A 287 5.55 17.39 17.05
N ARG A 288 5.50 18.47 16.25
CA ARG A 288 4.25 19.11 15.82
C ARG A 288 3.33 18.09 15.14
N GLY A 289 3.83 17.32 14.16
CA GLY A 289 3.01 16.30 13.47
C GLY A 289 2.41 15.27 14.44
N ARG A 290 3.20 14.80 15.40
CA ARG A 290 2.72 13.86 16.44
C ARG A 290 1.68 14.47 17.36
N LEU A 291 1.89 15.70 17.82
CA LEU A 291 0.93 16.43 18.65
C LEU A 291 -0.38 16.68 17.89
N HIS A 292 -0.31 17.03 16.60
CA HIS A 292 -1.49 17.17 15.75
C HIS A 292 -2.28 15.87 15.62
N PHE A 293 -1.61 14.73 15.46
CA PHE A 293 -2.26 13.42 15.41
C PHE A 293 -3.01 13.12 16.72
N VAL A 294 -2.36 13.27 17.88
CA VAL A 294 -2.96 13.06 19.20
C VAL A 294 -4.12 14.02 19.46
N ALA A 295 -3.94 15.31 19.14
CA ALA A 295 -4.96 16.33 19.32
C ALA A 295 -6.20 16.12 18.43
N GLY A 296 -6.02 15.50 17.25
CA GLY A 296 -7.14 15.11 16.39
C GLY A 296 -8.12 14.16 17.06
N GLN A 297 -7.65 13.37 18.02
CA GLN A 297 -8.43 12.34 18.71
C GLN A 297 -9.10 12.87 19.99
N LEU A 298 -8.55 13.93 20.60
CA LEU A 298 -9.03 14.49 21.87
C LEU A 298 -10.25 15.41 21.74
N SER A 299 -10.69 15.77 20.53
CA SER A 299 -11.73 16.80 20.37
C SER A 299 -12.75 16.55 19.26
N GLY A 300 -12.85 15.33 18.72
CA GLY A 300 -13.74 15.06 17.58
C GLY A 300 -13.47 15.99 16.39
N ARG A 301 -12.27 16.57 16.31
CA ARG A 301 -11.86 17.42 15.20
C ARG A 301 -11.65 16.50 14.00
N LEU A 302 -12.70 16.38 13.21
CA LEU A 302 -12.61 15.81 11.87
C LEU A 302 -11.44 16.50 11.15
N PRO A 303 -10.51 15.73 10.55
CA PRO A 303 -9.54 16.29 9.62
C PRO A 303 -10.29 17.20 8.64
N LYS A 304 -9.77 18.39 8.36
CA LYS A 304 -10.35 19.28 7.35
C LYS A 304 -10.57 18.43 6.09
N THR A 305 -11.83 18.28 5.74
CA THR A 305 -12.34 17.39 4.69
C THR A 305 -11.53 17.53 3.40
N LYS A 306 -10.91 16.43 2.96
CA LYS A 306 -11.04 15.97 1.57
C LYS A 306 -11.86 14.66 1.63
N PRO A 307 -13.04 14.56 0.99
CA PRO A 307 -13.94 13.40 1.09
C PRO A 307 -13.36 12.20 0.31
N PRO A 308 -13.74 10.92 0.60
CA PRO A 308 -15.12 10.44 0.80
C PRO A 308 -15.35 9.42 1.93
N PHE A 309 -14.53 9.38 2.98
CA PHE A 309 -14.65 8.34 4.02
C PHE A 309 -15.90 8.42 4.93
N ALA A 310 -16.66 9.52 4.89
CA ALA A 310 -17.80 9.73 5.80
C ALA A 310 -19.19 9.43 5.20
N GLN A 311 -19.26 8.98 3.94
CA GLN A 311 -20.56 8.75 3.27
C GLN A 311 -21.15 7.35 3.48
N HIS A 312 -20.37 6.35 3.88
CA HIS A 312 -20.88 4.97 4.01
C HIS A 312 -21.58 4.65 5.34
N CYS A 313 -21.46 5.50 6.38
CA CYS A 313 -22.11 5.27 7.67
C CYS A 313 -23.44 6.03 7.86
N ARG A 314 -24.00 6.66 6.82
CA ARG A 314 -25.31 7.37 6.88
C ARG A 314 -26.45 6.62 6.18
N GLY A 315 -26.42 5.29 6.19
CA GLY A 315 -27.36 4.45 5.44
C GLY A 315 -28.20 3.46 6.26
N TYR A 316 -28.08 3.43 7.59
CA TYR A 316 -28.91 2.56 8.43
C TYR A 316 -29.68 3.42 9.44
N ASP A 317 -30.77 4.03 8.98
CA ASP A 317 -31.85 4.40 9.88
C ASP A 317 -32.50 3.09 10.36
N ILE A 318 -32.16 2.71 11.58
CA ILE A 318 -32.87 1.66 12.31
C ILE A 318 -34.20 2.29 12.74
N THR A 319 -35.27 1.93 12.03
CA THR A 319 -36.64 2.00 12.57
C THR A 319 -37.06 0.60 13.00
#